data_AF-A0A926P398-F1
#
_entry.id   AF-A0A926P398-F1
#
_cell.length_a   1.000
_cell.length_b   1.000
_cell.length_c   1.000
_cell.angle_alpha   90.00
_cell.angle_beta   90.00
_cell.angle_gamma   90.00
#
_symmetry.space_group_name_H-M   'P 1'
#
loop_
_entity.id
_entity.type
_entity.pdbx_description
1 polymer ?
#
loop_
_entity_poly.entity_id
_entity_poly.type
_entity_poly.pdbx_seq_one_letter_code
_entity_poly.pdbx_strand_id
1 'polypeptide(L)' 'FQPKPMVPLDLSYDHRVINGADAARFLATYASLISEPKRMML' A
#
# COMPACT_ATOMS: atom_id res chain seq x y z
N PHE A 1 -19.30 -1.09 -13.85
CA PHE A 1 -18.31 -0.15 -13.30
C PHE A 1 -19.04 0.75 -12.31
N GLN A 2 -18.72 0.67 -11.01
CA GLN A 2 -19.28 1.56 -9.98
C GLN A 2 -18.19 2.56 -9.58
N PRO A 3 -18.43 3.88 -9.65
CA PRO A 3 -17.49 4.86 -9.16
C PRO A 3 -17.18 4.62 -7.68
N LYS A 4 -15.88 4.61 -7.34
CA LYS A 4 -15.40 4.53 -5.97
C LYS A 4 -14.46 5.69 -5.71
N PRO A 5 -14.45 6.29 -4.51
CA PRO A 5 -13.40 7.20 -4.11
C PRO A 5 -12.03 6.50 -4.21
N MET A 6 -11.09 7.13 -4.90
CA MET A 6 -9.73 6.64 -5.10
C MET A 6 -8.75 7.66 -4.52
N VAL A 7 -7.69 7.18 -3.91
CA VAL A 7 -6.58 8.02 -3.40
C VAL A 7 -5.29 7.53 -4.06
N PRO A 8 -4.55 8.41 -4.77
CA PRO A 8 -3.24 8.04 -5.31
C PRO A 8 -2.23 7.86 -4.17
N LEU A 9 -1.34 6.88 -4.30
CA LEU A 9 -0.28 6.60 -3.34
C LEU A 9 1.07 6.54 -4.07
N ASP A 10 2.06 7.22 -3.51
CA ASP A 10 3.43 7.22 -4.01
C ASP A 10 4.37 6.68 -2.94
N LEU A 11 5.20 5.70 -3.32
CA LEU A 11 6.21 5.09 -2.45
C LEU A 11 7.61 5.41 -2.99
N SER A 12 8.30 6.32 -2.31
CA SER A 12 9.74 6.52 -2.51
C SER A 12 10.52 5.57 -1.61
N TYR A 13 11.54 4.90 -2.17
CA TYR A 13 12.39 3.97 -1.43
C TYR A 13 13.81 3.94 -2.01
N ASP A 14 14.79 3.55 -1.20
CA ASP A 14 16.17 3.33 -1.67
C ASP A 14 16.29 1.94 -2.32
N HIS A 15 16.38 1.91 -3.65
CA HIS A 15 16.47 0.68 -4.43
C HIS A 15 17.77 -0.12 -4.21
N ARG A 16 18.79 0.49 -3.60
CA ARG A 16 20.04 -0.20 -3.23
C ARG A 16 19.82 -1.11 -2.02
N VAL A 17 18.78 -0.84 -1.24
CA VAL A 17 18.44 -1.56 0.00
C VAL A 17 17.21 -2.42 -0.19
N ILE A 18 16.18 -1.90 -0.88
CA ILE A 18 14.88 -2.56 -1.05
C ILE A 18 14.66 -2.85 -2.54
N ASN A 19 14.39 -4.10 -2.89
CA ASN A 19 14.04 -4.45 -4.26
C ASN A 19 12.56 -4.10 -4.56
N GLY A 20 12.23 -4.01 -5.85
CA GLY A 20 10.88 -3.62 -6.28
C GLY A 20 9.77 -4.58 -5.83
N ALA A 21 10.06 -5.88 -5.67
CA ALA A 21 9.06 -6.84 -5.23
C ALA A 21 8.69 -6.65 -3.76
N ASP A 22 9.66 -6.33 -2.91
CA ASP A 22 9.43 -6.00 -1.50
C ASP A 22 8.68 -4.68 -1.36
N ALA A 23 9.07 -3.65 -2.12
CA ALA A 23 8.37 -2.37 -2.16
C ALA A 23 6.89 -2.53 -2.60
N ALA A 24 6.64 -3.35 -3.61
CA ALA A 24 5.28 -3.65 -4.08
C ALA A 24 4.45 -4.41 -3.03
N ARG A 25 5.04 -5.41 -2.35
CA ARG A 25 4.36 -6.14 -1.26
C ARG A 25 4.05 -5.23 -0.08
N PHE A 26 4.96 -4.32 0.27
CA PHE A 26 4.71 -3.31 1.29
C PHE A 26 3.54 -2.41 0.90
N LEU A 27 3.55 -1.83 -0.30
CA LEU A 27 2.50 -0.92 -0.76
C LEU A 27 1.13 -1.61 -0.84
N ALA A 28 1.09 -2.88 -1.28
CA ALA A 28 -0.14 -3.66 -1.30
C ALA A 28 -0.70 -3.92 0.12
N THR A 29 0.18 -4.23 1.07
CA THR A 29 -0.21 -4.40 2.48
C THR A 29 -0.74 -3.09 3.06
N TYR A 30 -0.01 -1.99 2.83
CA TYR A 30 -0.43 -0.65 3.25
C TYR A 30 -1.80 -0.27 2.68
N ALA A 31 -2.00 -0.45 1.37
CA ALA A 31 -3.27 -0.19 0.69
C ALA A 31 -4.42 -1.03 1.28
N SER A 32 -4.16 -2.29 1.64
CA SER A 32 -5.16 -3.15 2.30
C SER A 32 -5.51 -2.65 3.71
N LEU A 33 -4.52 -2.24 4.49
CA LEU A 33 -4.75 -1.74 5.85
C LEU A 33 -5.57 -0.45 5.86
N ILE A 34 -5.26 0.50 4.99
CA ILE A 34 -6.04 1.75 4.90
C ILE A 34 -7.44 1.54 4.32
N SER A 35 -7.63 0.52 3.48
CA SER A 35 -8.94 0.16 2.94
C SER A 35 -9.84 -0.49 4.01
N GLU A 36 -9.24 -1.17 4.99
CA GLU A 36 -9.94 -1.81 6.10
C GLU A 36 -9.24 -1.49 7.45
N PRO A 37 -9.37 -0.26 7.99
CA PRO A 37 -8.60 0.18 9.16
C PRO A 37 -8.78 -0.67 10.42
N LYS A 38 -9.91 -1.41 10.52
CA LYS A 38 -10.16 -2.38 11.59
C LYS A 38 -9.09 -3.47 11.67
N ARG A 39 -8.41 -3.79 10.56
CA ARG A 39 -7.29 -4.75 10.53
C ARG A 39 -6.06 -4.27 11.31
N MET A 40 -6.00 -2.99 11.67
CA MET A 40 -4.94 -2.44 12.53
C MET A 40 -5.25 -2.60 14.02
N MET A 41 -6.47 -2.98 14.39
CA MET A 41 -6.90 -3.16 15.77
C MET A 41 -6.77 -4.65 16.15
N LEU A 42 -6.04 -4.91 17.24
CA LEU A 42 -5.92 -6.22 17.89
C LEU A 42 -7.20 -6.58 18.67
#